data_AF-A0A938W6D1-F1
#
_entry.id   AF-A0A938W6D1-F1
#
_cell.length_a   1.000
_cell.length_b   1.000
_cell.length_c   1.000
_cell.angle_alpha   90.00
_cell.angle_beta   90.00
_cell.angle_gamma   90.00
#
_symmetry.space_group_name_H-M   'P 1'
#
loop_
_entity.id
_entity.type
_entity.pdbx_description
1 polymer ?
#
loop_
_entity_poly.entity_id
_entity_poly.type
_entity_poly.pdbx_seq_one_letter_code
_entity_poly.pdbx_strand_id
1 'polypeptide(L)'
;MPQGASPTTPPLASDFPQEQTWRIQQVDAPKVFHNMRDRSLRLDAAGHPHIVYGQDHLYHAWHDGSSWRIETVDTAWGVGMYASLALDGAGFPHIAYYDWNNFDLKYARWTGSAWTISTVNSA
;
A
#
# COMPACT_ATOMS: atom_id res chain seq x y z
N MET A 1 36.96 -44.76 1.58
CA MET A 1 35.92 -44.83 0.54
C MET A 1 34.74 -44.00 1.03
N PRO A 2 34.30 -42.93 0.35
CA PRO A 2 33.14 -42.16 0.78
C PRO A 2 31.85 -42.92 0.39
N GLN A 3 30.90 -43.01 1.34
CA GLN A 3 29.55 -43.52 1.07
C GLN A 3 28.78 -42.47 0.26
N GLY A 4 28.30 -42.85 -0.92
CA GLY A 4 27.47 -42.00 -1.75
C GLY A 4 26.10 -41.81 -1.09
N ALA A 5 25.71 -40.55 -0.86
CA ALA A 5 24.34 -40.23 -0.50
C ALA A 5 23.41 -40.67 -1.64
N SER A 6 22.36 -41.42 -1.31
CA SER A 6 21.34 -41.80 -2.28
C SER A 6 20.67 -40.55 -2.87
N PRO A 7 20.37 -40.53 -4.18
CA PRO A 7 19.68 -39.40 -4.79
C PRO A 7 18.31 -39.21 -4.13
N THR A 8 18.05 -38.01 -3.63
CA THR A 8 16.72 -37.63 -3.14
C THR A 8 15.77 -37.55 -4.33
N THR A 9 14.66 -38.28 -4.26
CA THR A 9 13.58 -38.20 -5.25
C THR A 9 13.10 -36.76 -5.36
N PRO A 10 13.01 -36.17 -6.58
CA PRO A 10 12.43 -34.85 -6.76
C PRO A 10 10.97 -34.84 -6.29
N PRO A 11 10.47 -33.71 -5.75
CA PRO A 11 9.07 -33.59 -5.37
C PRO A 11 8.16 -33.80 -6.59
N LEU A 12 7.02 -34.47 -6.38
CA LEU A 12 5.99 -34.67 -7.39
C LEU A 12 5.16 -33.39 -7.54
N ALA A 13 4.53 -33.19 -8.71
CA ALA A 13 3.70 -32.01 -8.97
C ALA A 13 2.52 -31.84 -7.98
N SER A 14 2.10 -32.94 -7.33
CA SER A 14 1.09 -32.95 -6.27
C SER A 14 1.58 -32.42 -4.93
N ASP A 15 2.89 -32.22 -4.75
CA ASP A 15 3.48 -31.70 -3.53
C ASP A 15 3.38 -30.16 -3.45
N PHE A 16 2.91 -29.52 -4.53
CA PHE A 16 2.58 -28.11 -4.57
C PHE A 16 1.08 -27.91 -4.30
N PRO A 17 0.70 -26.95 -3.42
CA PRO A 17 -0.71 -26.68 -3.15
C PRO A 17 -1.47 -26.35 -4.44
N GLN A 18 -2.60 -27.01 -4.63
CA GLN A 18 -3.49 -26.77 -5.77
C GLN A 18 -3.99 -25.32 -5.75
N GLU A 19 -3.47 -24.54 -6.70
CA GLU A 19 -4.07 -23.33 -7.26
C GLU A 19 -4.42 -22.19 -6.27
N GLN A 20 -3.39 -21.55 -5.72
CA GLN A 20 -3.48 -20.13 -5.38
C GLN A 20 -3.50 -19.32 -6.68
N THR A 21 -4.68 -19.23 -7.30
CA THR A 21 -4.89 -18.37 -8.47
C THR A 21 -5.01 -16.91 -8.05
N TRP A 22 -4.68 -16.00 -8.97
CA TRP A 22 -4.86 -14.57 -8.75
C TRP A 22 -6.35 -14.25 -8.51
N ARG A 23 -6.64 -13.54 -7.41
CA ARG A 23 -7.93 -12.92 -7.17
C ARG A 23 -7.88 -11.45 -7.60
N ILE A 24 -8.82 -11.04 -8.44
CA ILE A 24 -9.01 -9.64 -8.85
C ILE A 24 -10.21 -9.07 -8.10
N GLN A 25 -10.06 -7.86 -7.56
CA GLN A 25 -11.15 -7.13 -6.89
C GLN A 25 -11.05 -5.64 -7.22
N GLN A 26 -12.20 -5.02 -7.48
CA GLN A 26 -12.32 -3.57 -7.52
C GLN A 26 -12.52 -3.04 -6.10
N VAL A 27 -11.70 -2.06 -5.69
CA VAL A 27 -11.69 -1.51 -4.33
C VAL A 27 -12.46 -0.19 -4.27
N ASP A 28 -12.10 0.77 -5.13
CA ASP A 28 -12.74 2.08 -5.21
C ASP A 28 -12.88 2.53 -6.68
N ALA A 29 -13.96 3.25 -6.98
CA ALA A 29 -14.21 3.92 -8.27
C ALA A 29 -15.42 4.88 -8.19
N PRO A 30 -15.45 5.97 -8.99
CA PRO A 30 -14.40 6.45 -9.88
C PRO A 30 -13.48 7.46 -9.19
N LYS A 31 -12.16 7.19 -9.17
CA LYS A 31 -11.11 8.07 -8.62
C LYS A 31 -9.98 8.22 -9.62
N VAL A 32 -9.22 9.31 -9.53
CA VAL A 32 -8.04 9.53 -10.36
C VAL A 32 -6.79 9.13 -9.58
N PHE A 33 -5.98 8.21 -10.11
CA PHE A 33 -4.79 7.72 -9.39
C PHE A 33 -3.59 7.42 -10.29
N HIS A 34 -3.13 8.44 -11.00
CA HIS A 34 -1.96 8.35 -11.87
C HIS A 34 -0.65 8.29 -11.08
N ASN A 35 0.39 7.68 -11.67
CA ASN A 35 1.76 7.66 -11.13
C ASN A 35 1.90 6.93 -9.79
N MET A 36 1.04 5.95 -9.52
CA MET A 36 1.21 5.02 -8.40
C MET A 36 2.33 4.03 -8.72
N ARG A 37 3.15 3.73 -7.72
CA ARG A 37 4.25 2.76 -7.82
C ARG A 37 4.11 1.72 -6.72
N ASP A 38 4.97 0.71 -6.75
CA ASP A 38 5.14 -0.30 -5.69
C ASP A 38 5.16 0.25 -4.24
N ARG A 39 5.63 1.49 -4.06
CA ARG A 39 5.67 2.18 -2.76
C ARG A 39 4.30 2.57 -2.20
N SER A 40 3.23 2.50 -2.99
CA SER A 40 1.89 2.88 -2.55
C SER A 40 1.14 1.76 -1.84
N LEU A 41 1.63 0.52 -1.90
CA LEU A 41 1.07 -0.63 -1.20
C LEU A 41 1.98 -1.10 -0.07
N ARG A 42 1.42 -1.35 1.11
CA ARG A 42 2.11 -1.99 2.25
C ARG A 42 1.19 -3.01 2.88
N LEU A 43 1.78 -4.09 3.42
CA LEU A 43 1.03 -5.03 4.25
C LEU A 43 1.20 -4.62 5.72
N ASP A 44 0.13 -4.72 6.49
CA ASP A 44 0.18 -4.62 7.96
C ASP A 44 0.78 -5.90 8.57
N ALA A 45 0.89 -5.93 9.90
CA ALA A 45 1.43 -7.09 10.63
C ALA A 45 0.55 -8.35 10.51
N ALA A 46 -0.72 -8.21 10.15
CA ALA A 46 -1.64 -9.32 9.89
C ALA A 46 -1.66 -9.73 8.40
N GLY A 47 -0.84 -9.07 7.56
CA GLY A 47 -0.77 -9.32 6.13
C GLY A 47 -1.86 -8.64 5.32
N HIS A 48 -2.64 -7.74 5.90
CA HIS A 48 -3.68 -7.03 5.16
C HIS A 48 -3.08 -5.87 4.36
N PRO A 49 -3.52 -5.67 3.10
CA PRO A 49 -3.04 -4.59 2.27
C PRO A 49 -3.59 -3.23 2.71
N HIS A 50 -2.70 -2.25 2.76
CA HIS A 50 -2.94 -0.82 2.79
C HIS A 50 -2.44 -0.23 1.46
N ILE A 51 -3.25 0.61 0.83
CA ILE A 51 -2.98 1.24 -0.47
C ILE A 51 -3.25 2.73 -0.34
N VAL A 52 -2.29 3.55 -0.75
CA VAL A 52 -2.48 4.99 -0.92
C VAL A 52 -2.55 5.33 -2.40
N TYR A 53 -3.43 6.25 -2.76
CA TYR A 53 -3.64 6.60 -4.16
C TYR A 53 -4.27 7.99 -4.27
N GLY A 54 -4.20 8.58 -5.45
CA GLY A 54 -4.71 9.94 -5.63
C GLY A 54 -4.18 10.64 -6.86
N GLN A 55 -4.67 11.85 -7.07
CA GLN A 55 -4.22 12.88 -8.01
C GLN A 55 -5.18 14.06 -7.94
N ASP A 56 -6.46 13.76 -7.74
CA ASP A 56 -7.52 14.70 -7.38
C ASP A 56 -7.46 15.00 -5.89
N HIS A 57 -7.46 13.99 -5.04
CA HIS A 57 -7.24 14.05 -3.59
C HIS A 57 -6.24 12.97 -3.18
N LEU A 58 -5.78 12.96 -1.92
CA LEU A 58 -5.06 11.81 -1.37
C LEU A 58 -6.04 10.88 -0.65
N TYR A 59 -6.05 9.62 -1.03
CA TYR A 59 -6.88 8.56 -0.44
C TYR A 59 -6.02 7.48 0.21
N HIS A 60 -6.58 6.86 1.23
CA HIS A 60 -6.06 5.64 1.85
C HIS A 60 -7.15 4.59 1.85
N ALA A 61 -6.84 3.40 1.36
CA ALA A 61 -7.68 2.23 1.48
C ALA A 61 -6.92 1.11 2.20
N TRP A 62 -7.61 0.34 3.03
CA TRP A 62 -7.02 -0.85 3.65
C TRP A 62 -8.06 -1.95 3.80
N HIS A 63 -7.60 -3.19 3.83
CA HIS A 63 -8.45 -4.33 4.13
C HIS A 63 -8.42 -4.59 5.64
N ASP A 64 -9.58 -4.66 6.30
CA ASP A 64 -9.66 -4.91 7.75
C ASP A 64 -9.73 -6.41 8.12
N GLY A 65 -9.43 -7.27 7.14
CA GLY A 65 -9.60 -8.73 7.23
C GLY A 65 -10.96 -9.22 6.75
N SER A 66 -11.96 -8.35 6.64
CA SER A 66 -13.30 -8.70 6.13
C SER A 66 -13.69 -7.90 4.89
N SER A 67 -13.33 -6.62 4.84
CA SER A 67 -13.77 -5.68 3.82
C SER A 67 -12.73 -4.60 3.58
N TRP A 68 -12.84 -3.92 2.44
CA TRP A 68 -12.07 -2.71 2.18
C TRP A 68 -12.70 -1.52 2.90
N ARG A 69 -11.86 -0.75 3.59
CA ARG A 69 -12.15 0.57 4.13
C ARG A 69 -11.42 1.59 3.29
N ILE A 70 -12.05 2.75 3.09
CA ILE A 70 -11.53 3.82 2.26
C ILE A 70 -11.81 5.14 2.96
N GLU A 71 -10.83 6.05 2.93
CA GLU A 71 -10.98 7.41 3.42
C GLU A 71 -10.17 8.40 2.59
N THR A 72 -10.61 9.67 2.64
CA THR A 72 -9.86 10.79 2.08
C THR A 72 -8.93 11.36 3.14
N VAL A 73 -7.63 11.31 2.88
CA VAL A 73 -6.57 11.79 3.77
C VAL A 73 -6.39 13.30 3.64
N ASP A 74 -6.21 13.78 2.40
CA ASP A 74 -6.07 15.20 2.08
C ASP A 74 -7.10 15.57 1.02
N THR A 75 -8.03 16.46 1.37
CA THR A 75 -9.14 16.90 0.52
C THR A 75 -8.76 18.02 -0.44
N ALA A 76 -7.52 18.53 -0.40
CA ALA A 76 -7.06 19.50 -1.37
C ALA A 76 -7.15 18.91 -2.79
N TRP A 77 -7.53 19.73 -3.76
CA TRP A 77 -7.51 19.33 -5.17
C TRP A 77 -6.06 19.28 -5.68
N GLY A 78 -5.73 18.31 -6.53
CA GLY A 78 -4.43 18.23 -7.21
C GLY A 78 -3.30 17.66 -6.35
N VAL A 79 -3.62 16.93 -5.28
CA VAL A 79 -2.63 16.30 -4.39
C VAL A 79 -2.64 14.79 -4.52
N GLY A 80 -1.62 14.15 -3.93
CA GLY A 80 -1.55 12.69 -3.79
C GLY A 80 -0.73 11.98 -4.86
N MET A 81 -0.14 12.74 -5.80
CA MET A 81 0.78 12.17 -6.79
C MET A 81 2.02 11.58 -6.12
N TYR A 82 2.56 10.50 -6.69
CA TYR A 82 3.77 9.81 -6.22
C TYR A 82 3.72 9.34 -4.76
N ALA A 83 2.51 9.13 -4.22
CA ALA A 83 2.30 8.73 -2.84
C ALA A 83 3.14 7.49 -2.47
N SER A 84 3.80 7.59 -1.33
CA SER A 84 4.62 6.51 -0.75
C SER A 84 4.15 6.26 0.67
N LEU A 85 3.83 5.00 0.98
CA LEU A 85 3.28 4.56 2.25
C LEU A 85 4.33 3.79 3.07
N ALA A 86 4.34 4.02 4.37
CA ALA A 86 4.92 3.15 5.38
C ALA A 86 3.94 2.99 6.53
N LEU A 87 4.02 1.87 7.25
CA LEU A 87 3.33 1.66 8.51
C LEU A 87 4.37 1.69 9.62
N ASP A 88 4.07 2.38 10.72
CA ASP A 88 4.93 2.39 11.90
C ASP A 88 4.74 1.11 12.76
N GLY A 89 5.42 1.04 13.91
CA GLY A 89 5.33 -0.12 14.81
C GLY A 89 3.95 -0.32 15.46
N ALA A 90 3.08 0.69 15.44
CA ALA A 90 1.69 0.61 15.88
C ALA A 90 0.72 0.30 14.72
N GLY A 91 1.23 0.17 13.49
CA GLY A 91 0.44 -0.02 12.28
C GLY A 91 -0.16 1.27 11.72
N PHE A 92 0.26 2.44 12.21
CA PHE A 92 -0.27 3.71 11.73
C PHE A 92 0.38 4.12 10.40
N PRO A 93 -0.41 4.56 9.41
CA PRO A 93 0.11 4.96 8.11
C PRO A 93 0.82 6.31 8.14
N HIS A 94 1.96 6.33 7.45
CA HIS A 94 2.82 7.48 7.19
C HIS A 94 2.95 7.64 5.67
N ILE A 95 2.57 8.80 5.14
CA ILE A 95 2.43 9.03 3.70
C ILE A 95 3.20 10.27 3.28
N ALA A 96 4.17 10.11 2.39
CA ALA A 96 4.78 11.22 1.68
C ALA A 96 4.17 11.32 0.27
N TYR A 97 3.80 12.53 -0.16
CA TYR A 97 3.10 12.74 -1.42
C TYR A 97 3.38 14.14 -1.98
N TYR A 98 3.10 14.28 -3.28
CA TYR A 98 3.32 15.52 -4.00
C TYR A 98 2.01 16.30 -4.16
N ASP A 99 2.08 17.60 -3.88
CA ASP A 99 1.05 18.58 -4.20
C ASP A 99 1.42 19.26 -5.52
N TRP A 100 0.70 18.90 -6.58
CA TRP A 100 1.01 19.37 -7.93
C TRP A 100 0.74 20.86 -8.11
N ASN A 101 -0.26 21.39 -7.40
CA ASN A 101 -0.66 22.79 -7.57
C ASN A 101 0.33 23.75 -6.93
N ASN A 102 0.94 23.35 -5.82
CA ASN A 102 1.89 24.17 -5.07
C ASN A 102 3.35 23.78 -5.27
N PHE A 103 3.62 22.66 -5.96
CA PHE A 103 4.96 22.08 -6.12
C PHE A 103 5.61 21.65 -4.80
N ASP A 104 4.78 21.32 -3.81
CA ASP A 104 5.21 20.99 -2.46
C ASP A 104 5.39 19.48 -2.26
N LEU A 105 6.40 19.12 -1.46
CA LEU A 105 6.45 17.82 -0.80
C LEU A 105 5.63 17.89 0.49
N LYS A 106 4.59 17.07 0.59
CA LYS A 106 3.73 16.98 1.78
C LYS A 106 3.87 15.64 2.47
N TYR A 107 3.54 15.65 3.75
CA TYR A 107 3.58 14.48 4.61
C TYR A 107 2.33 14.42 5.49
N ALA A 108 1.65 13.27 5.45
CA ALA A 108 0.49 12.93 6.26
C ALA A 108 0.80 11.75 7.19
N ARG A 109 0.36 11.81 8.44
CA ARG A 109 0.40 10.66 9.37
C ARG A 109 -0.90 10.53 10.14
N TRP A 110 -1.30 9.29 10.41
CA TRP A 110 -2.40 9.00 11.31
C TRP A 110 -1.94 9.05 12.78
N THR A 111 -2.73 9.68 13.65
CA THR A 111 -2.42 9.81 15.09
C THR A 111 -3.11 8.76 15.97
N GLY A 112 -3.90 7.86 15.36
CA GLY A 112 -4.83 6.99 16.06
C GLY A 112 -6.26 7.52 16.06
N SER A 113 -6.47 8.81 15.81
CA SER A 113 -7.81 9.43 15.76
C SER A 113 -8.00 10.44 14.62
N ALA A 114 -6.93 10.99 14.06
CA ALA A 114 -7.01 11.96 12.97
C ALA A 114 -5.75 11.94 12.09
N TRP A 115 -5.88 12.47 10.88
CA TRP A 115 -4.77 12.78 10.01
C TRP A 115 -4.11 14.10 10.43
N THR A 116 -2.78 14.09 10.52
CA THR A 116 -1.97 15.32 10.62
C THR A 116 -1.20 15.49 9.32
N ILE A 117 -1.36 16.64 8.67
CA ILE A 117 -0.72 16.97 7.39
C ILE A 117 0.24 18.13 7.58
N SER A 118 1.41 18.05 6.95
CA SER A 118 2.42 19.11 6.95
C SER A 118 3.07 19.23 5.57
N THR A 119 3.44 20.45 5.18
CA THR A 119 4.36 20.67 4.07
C THR A 119 5.79 20.47 4.59
N VAL A 120 6.51 19.53 4.00
CA VAL A 120 7.91 19.21 4.37
C VAL A 120 8.87 20.13 3.65
N ASN A 121 8.61 20.39 2.38
CA ASN A 121 9.36 21.33 1.56
C ASN A 121 8.42 21.99 0.57
N SER A 122 8.63 23.29 0.39
CA SER A 122 7.89 24.13 -0.55
C SER A 122 8.85 24.72 -1.57
N ALA A 123 8.34 24.92 -2.78
CA ALA A 123 9.10 25.46 -3.91
C ALA A 123 9.28 26.99 -3.84
#